data_AF-A0A0M0JXB2-F1
#
_entry.id   AF-A0A0M0JXB2-F1
#
_cell.length_a   1.000
_cell.length_b   1.000
_cell.length_c   1.000
_cell.angle_alpha   90.00
_cell.angle_beta   90.00
_cell.angle_gamma   90.00
#
_symmetry.space_group_name_H-M   'P 1'
#
loop_
_entity.id
_entity.type
_entity.pdbx_description
1 polymer ?
#
loop_
_entity_poly.entity_id
_entity_poly.type
_entity_poly.pdbx_seq_one_letter_code
_entity_poly.pdbx_strand_id
1 'polypeptide(L)'
;MALGHDGRFDLRHAYWLMTGIAGIDPQFGSIGSVVLPRYLVGLGRDYYLDGIGVLPRVGNVSRTTPNFSPPYPDTATCIAGGRLRVLDQHMIELAYSLYAASGALLNDTANLQEARARYTELRARDPPTVYVGGTSVTGETFWAGRESTLVARNESRYFTAGAGELAVTQEEDIAWYEAVFSLARELRPLANVSRVVYVRSLG
;
A
#
# COMPACT_ATOMS: atom_id res chain seq x y z
N MET A 1 13.20 -8.73 17.59
CA MET A 1 11.73 -8.65 17.78
C MET A 1 11.35 -9.03 19.21
N ALA A 2 11.45 -8.12 20.20
CA ALA A 2 11.34 -8.50 21.63
C ALA A 2 10.00 -9.17 22.00
N LEU A 3 8.88 -8.70 21.45
CA LEU A 3 7.54 -9.22 21.75
C LEU A 3 7.35 -10.70 21.38
N GLY A 4 7.81 -11.12 20.19
CA GLY A 4 7.57 -12.50 19.75
C GLY A 4 8.58 -13.53 20.27
N HIS A 5 9.71 -13.08 20.84
CA HIS A 5 10.64 -13.99 21.54
C HIS A 5 10.28 -14.19 23.02
N ASP A 6 9.32 -13.43 23.54
CA ASP A 6 8.88 -13.57 24.93
C ASP A 6 7.82 -14.67 25.03
N GLY A 7 8.20 -15.81 25.62
CA GLY A 7 7.36 -17.00 25.73
C GLY A 7 6.08 -16.84 26.56
N ARG A 8 5.86 -15.66 27.17
CA ARG A 8 4.60 -15.31 27.84
C ARG A 8 3.49 -14.91 26.86
N PHE A 9 3.83 -14.59 25.62
CA PHE A 9 2.87 -14.15 24.61
C PHE A 9 2.63 -15.23 23.55
N ASP A 10 1.36 -15.61 23.38
CA ASP A 10 0.90 -16.44 22.26
C ASP A 10 0.24 -15.54 21.21
N LEU A 11 0.97 -15.26 20.14
CA LEU A 11 0.53 -14.34 19.09
C LEU A 11 -0.22 -15.05 17.94
N ARG A 12 -0.45 -16.38 18.04
CA ARG A 12 -1.01 -17.20 16.95
C ARG A 12 -2.39 -16.72 16.48
N HIS A 13 -3.13 -16.13 17.41
CA HIS A 13 -4.47 -15.61 17.20
C HIS A 13 -4.51 -14.08 17.17
N ALA A 14 -3.36 -13.41 17.27
CA ALA A 14 -3.29 -11.96 17.23
C ALA A 14 -3.74 -11.43 15.86
N TYR A 15 -4.37 -10.25 15.90
CA TYR A 15 -4.63 -9.44 14.72
C TYR A 15 -3.61 -8.31 14.68
N TRP A 16 -3.15 -8.03 13.47
CA TRP A 16 -2.07 -7.09 13.19
C TRP A 16 -2.66 -5.95 12.37
N LEU A 17 -2.98 -4.84 13.02
CA LEU A 17 -3.59 -3.68 12.39
C LEU A 17 -2.54 -2.58 12.24
N MET A 18 -2.24 -2.20 11.00
CA MET A 18 -1.41 -1.04 10.70
C MET A 18 -2.29 0.10 10.19
N THR A 19 -2.32 1.18 10.96
CA THR A 19 -3.05 2.40 10.61
C THR A 19 -2.06 3.52 10.38
N GLY A 20 -2.25 4.31 9.33
CA GLY A 20 -1.40 5.47 9.10
C GLY A 20 -1.96 6.35 8.00
N ILE A 21 -1.31 7.50 7.83
CA ILE A 21 -1.60 8.37 6.69
C ILE A 21 -0.93 7.86 5.42
N ALA A 22 -1.45 8.26 4.27
CA ALA A 22 -0.86 8.01 2.96
C ALA A 22 -1.28 9.08 1.96
N GLY A 23 -0.51 9.24 0.88
CA GLY A 23 -0.92 10.03 -0.28
C GLY A 23 -1.80 9.19 -1.20
N ILE A 24 -2.99 9.68 -1.55
CA ILE A 24 -3.86 8.98 -2.52
C ILE A 24 -3.49 9.32 -3.96
N ASP A 25 -3.55 8.30 -4.82
CA ASP A 25 -3.57 8.52 -6.25
C ASP A 25 -4.90 9.19 -6.66
N PRO A 26 -4.90 10.39 -7.28
CA PRO A 26 -6.12 11.04 -7.77
C PRO A 26 -6.92 10.20 -8.78
N GLN A 27 -6.29 9.23 -9.45
CA GLN A 27 -6.99 8.27 -10.31
C GLN A 27 -7.75 7.20 -9.51
N PHE A 28 -7.42 7.01 -8.24
CA PHE A 28 -8.03 6.03 -7.36
C PHE A 28 -9.06 6.63 -6.39
N GLY A 29 -8.88 7.86 -5.92
CA GLY A 29 -9.88 8.46 -5.04
C GLY A 29 -9.50 9.83 -4.50
N SER A 30 -10.31 10.29 -3.55
CA SER A 30 -10.25 11.64 -3.01
C SER A 30 -9.57 11.72 -1.64
N ILE A 31 -8.99 12.89 -1.37
CA ILE A 31 -8.49 13.27 -0.03
C ILE A 31 -9.57 13.09 1.04
N GLY A 32 -9.17 12.68 2.25
CA GLY A 32 -10.08 12.35 3.35
C GLY A 32 -10.71 10.95 3.28
N SER A 33 -10.57 10.23 2.15
CA SER A 33 -10.98 8.83 2.05
C SER A 33 -10.09 7.91 2.88
N VAL A 34 -10.47 6.63 2.96
CA VAL A 34 -9.66 5.56 3.56
C VAL A 34 -9.47 4.45 2.55
N VAL A 35 -8.30 3.83 2.51
CA VAL A 35 -8.01 2.66 1.66
C VAL A 35 -7.68 1.45 2.53
N LEU A 36 -8.31 0.33 2.21
CA LEU A 36 -8.00 -1.01 2.70
C LEU A 36 -7.30 -1.78 1.55
N PRO A 37 -5.96 -1.67 1.41
CA PRO A 37 -5.26 -2.16 0.24
C PRO A 37 -5.29 -3.70 0.15
N ARG A 38 -5.19 -4.22 -1.07
CA ARG A 38 -5.02 -5.67 -1.36
C ARG A 38 -3.56 -6.06 -1.51
N TYR A 39 -2.77 -5.17 -2.09
CA TYR A 39 -1.38 -5.39 -2.42
C TYR A 39 -0.48 -4.40 -1.70
N LEU A 40 0.68 -4.86 -1.25
CA LEU A 40 1.78 -4.00 -0.80
C LEU A 40 2.94 -4.17 -1.76
N VAL A 41 3.47 -3.07 -2.28
CA VAL A 41 4.60 -3.08 -3.22
C VAL A 41 5.68 -2.14 -2.73
N GLY A 42 6.92 -2.61 -2.66
CA GLY A 42 8.07 -1.80 -2.26
C GLY A 42 8.87 -1.31 -3.46
N LEU A 43 9.04 0.02 -3.58
CA LEU A 43 9.86 0.65 -4.63
C LEU A 43 11.34 0.27 -4.50
N GLY A 44 11.77 -0.11 -3.29
CA GLY A 44 13.12 -0.55 -2.96
C GLY A 44 14.17 0.56 -3.03
N ARG A 45 15.37 0.27 -2.49
CA ARG A 45 16.47 1.23 -2.36
C ARG A 45 17.01 1.79 -3.68
N ASP A 46 16.79 1.09 -4.79
CA ASP A 46 17.32 1.47 -6.11
C ASP A 46 16.63 2.69 -6.72
N TYR A 47 15.42 3.04 -6.24
CA TYR A 47 14.73 4.27 -6.61
C TYR A 47 15.51 5.53 -6.17
N TYR A 48 16.43 5.41 -5.22
CA TYR A 48 17.08 6.54 -4.55
C TYR A 48 18.58 6.70 -4.85
N LEU A 49 19.18 5.78 -5.62
CA LEU A 49 20.62 5.86 -5.94
C LEU A 49 20.96 7.05 -6.88
N ASP A 50 19.98 7.58 -7.61
CA ASP A 50 20.11 8.81 -8.40
C ASP A 50 19.37 9.94 -7.67
N GLY A 51 20.06 10.56 -6.72
CA GLY A 51 19.54 11.55 -5.77
C GLY A 51 18.46 12.49 -6.32
N ILE A 52 17.48 12.79 -5.46
CA ILE A 52 16.40 13.79 -5.58
C ILE A 52 16.51 14.64 -6.87
N GLY A 53 15.81 14.25 -7.93
CA GLY A 53 15.58 15.12 -9.09
C GLY A 53 15.74 14.51 -10.48
N VAL A 54 16.31 13.31 -10.60
CA VAL A 54 16.40 12.62 -11.92
C VAL A 54 15.58 11.34 -11.88
N LEU A 55 14.26 11.50 -11.87
CA LEU A 55 13.41 10.43 -12.41
C LEU A 55 13.82 10.26 -13.88
N PRO A 56 14.08 9.03 -14.36
CA PRO A 56 14.38 8.82 -15.76
C PRO A 56 13.29 9.49 -16.58
N ARG A 57 13.69 10.51 -17.35
CA ARG A 57 12.81 11.29 -18.21
C ARG A 57 12.19 10.32 -19.20
N VAL A 58 10.94 9.93 -18.94
CA VAL A 58 10.06 9.25 -19.87
C VAL A 58 10.47 7.81 -20.20
N GLY A 59 9.56 6.86 -19.93
CA GLY A 59 9.55 5.55 -20.56
C GLY A 59 10.31 4.45 -19.81
N ASN A 60 9.56 3.46 -19.33
CA ASN A 60 10.00 2.07 -19.11
C ASN A 60 11.08 1.72 -18.09
N VAL A 61 11.73 2.63 -17.37
CA VAL A 61 12.86 2.22 -16.54
C VAL A 61 12.74 2.67 -15.09
N SER A 62 12.34 1.76 -14.21
CA SER A 62 12.99 1.68 -12.88
C SER A 62 14.22 0.79 -13.06
N ARG A 63 15.37 1.07 -12.41
CA ARG A 63 16.61 0.29 -12.63
C ARG A 63 16.41 -1.22 -12.39
N THR A 64 15.43 -1.59 -11.58
CA THR A 64 15.05 -2.99 -11.32
C THR A 64 13.98 -3.54 -12.24
N THR A 65 13.24 -2.67 -12.94
CA THR A 65 12.17 -3.06 -13.87
C THR A 65 12.33 -2.28 -15.19
N PRO A 66 13.25 -2.74 -16.05
CA PRO A 66 13.61 -2.06 -17.31
C PRO A 66 12.50 -2.12 -18.38
N ASN A 67 11.41 -2.85 -18.11
CA ASN A 67 10.21 -2.84 -18.92
C ASN A 67 8.98 -3.07 -18.03
N PHE A 68 8.05 -2.11 -18.00
CA PHE A 68 6.77 -2.24 -17.29
C PHE A 68 5.70 -3.00 -18.09
N SER A 69 6.06 -3.52 -19.26
CA SER A 69 5.18 -4.27 -20.14
C SER A 69 5.36 -5.77 -19.95
N PRO A 70 4.37 -6.60 -20.35
CA PRO A 70 4.53 -8.05 -20.36
C PRO A 70 5.78 -8.51 -21.12
N PRO A 71 6.39 -9.65 -20.71
CA PRO A 71 5.95 -10.51 -19.61
C PRO A 71 6.24 -9.89 -18.24
N TYR A 72 5.23 -9.92 -17.36
CA TYR A 72 5.38 -9.55 -15.95
C TYR A 72 6.25 -10.57 -15.21
N PRO A 73 6.92 -10.18 -14.11
CA PRO A 73 7.71 -11.10 -13.33
C PRO A 73 6.81 -12.15 -12.69
N ASP A 74 7.37 -13.33 -12.42
CA ASP A 74 6.67 -14.37 -11.68
C ASP A 74 6.26 -13.85 -10.29
N THR A 75 4.97 -13.98 -9.95
CA THR A 75 4.40 -13.48 -8.70
C THR A 75 5.04 -14.14 -7.49
N ALA A 76 5.32 -15.45 -7.56
CA ALA A 76 5.94 -16.17 -6.46
C ALA A 76 7.37 -15.65 -6.19
N THR A 77 8.11 -15.30 -7.24
CA THR A 77 9.44 -14.68 -7.15
C THR A 77 9.36 -13.28 -6.52
N CYS A 78 8.38 -12.45 -6.90
CA CYS A 78 8.18 -11.12 -6.30
C CYS A 78 7.86 -11.20 -4.80
N ILE A 79 7.06 -12.20 -4.41
CA ILE A 79 6.76 -12.49 -3.00
C ILE A 79 8.01 -13.03 -2.30
N ALA A 80 8.70 -14.02 -2.85
CA ALA A 80 9.93 -14.55 -2.24
C ALA A 80 10.99 -13.45 -2.05
N GLY A 81 11.10 -12.52 -2.99
CA GLY A 81 12.03 -11.40 -2.96
C GLY A 81 11.61 -10.18 -2.11
N GLY A 82 10.46 -10.22 -1.44
CA GLY A 82 10.03 -9.11 -0.58
C GLY A 82 9.51 -7.86 -1.31
N ARG A 83 9.30 -7.93 -2.63
CA ARG A 83 8.84 -6.78 -3.44
C ARG A 83 7.33 -6.65 -3.50
N LEU A 84 6.62 -7.78 -3.36
CA LEU A 84 5.16 -7.85 -3.34
C LEU A 84 4.68 -8.60 -2.11
N ARG A 85 3.63 -8.09 -1.47
CA ARG A 85 2.78 -8.85 -0.55
C ARG A 85 1.33 -8.77 -0.98
N VAL A 86 0.63 -9.90 -0.85
CA VAL A 86 -0.80 -10.01 -1.11
C VAL A 86 -1.48 -10.25 0.23
N LEU A 87 -2.33 -9.32 0.64
CA LEU A 87 -3.05 -9.38 1.90
C LEU A 87 -4.22 -10.36 1.81
N ASP A 88 -4.68 -10.90 2.95
CA ASP A 88 -5.79 -11.84 2.99
C ASP A 88 -7.12 -11.14 2.66
N GLN A 89 -7.88 -11.69 1.72
CA GLN A 89 -9.10 -11.06 1.21
C GLN A 89 -10.16 -11.00 2.30
N HIS A 90 -10.26 -12.09 3.06
CA HIS A 90 -11.25 -12.22 4.11
C HIS A 90 -11.03 -11.18 5.20
N MET A 91 -9.78 -10.85 5.51
CA MET A 91 -9.46 -9.82 6.50
C MET A 91 -9.80 -8.41 6.04
N ILE A 92 -9.56 -8.10 4.76
CA ILE A 92 -9.92 -6.81 4.17
C ILE A 92 -11.45 -6.65 4.17
N GLU A 93 -12.17 -7.67 3.75
CA GLU A 93 -13.64 -7.69 3.74
C GLU A 93 -14.23 -7.61 5.15
N LEU A 94 -13.62 -8.31 6.11
CA LEU A 94 -13.99 -8.21 7.52
C LEU A 94 -13.82 -6.76 8.02
N ALA A 95 -12.68 -6.13 7.77
CA ALA A 95 -12.43 -4.74 8.16
C ALA A 95 -13.47 -3.79 7.55
N TYR A 96 -13.78 -3.95 6.26
CA TYR A 96 -14.84 -3.16 5.61
C TYR A 96 -16.22 -3.40 6.22
N SER A 97 -16.57 -4.66 6.52
CA SER A 97 -17.87 -5.00 7.13
C SER A 97 -18.05 -4.39 8.52
N LEU A 98 -16.97 -4.35 9.32
CA LEU A 98 -16.96 -3.71 10.63
C LEU A 98 -17.15 -2.20 10.51
N TYR A 99 -16.47 -1.57 9.54
CA TYR A 99 -16.70 -0.16 9.21
C TYR A 99 -18.17 0.08 8.82
N ALA A 100 -18.70 -0.67 7.87
CA ALA A 100 -20.06 -0.50 7.37
C ALA A 100 -21.11 -0.66 8.48
N ALA A 101 -20.89 -1.56 9.44
CA ALA A 101 -21.77 -1.78 10.58
C ALA A 101 -21.61 -0.70 11.68
N SER A 102 -20.50 0.03 11.72
CA SER A 102 -20.20 0.97 12.80
C SER A 102 -20.99 2.28 12.73
N GLY A 103 -21.50 2.65 11.55
CA GLY A 103 -22.09 3.97 11.32
C GLY A 103 -21.08 5.13 11.36
N ALA A 104 -19.77 4.84 11.37
CA ALA A 104 -18.74 5.85 11.31
C ALA A 104 -18.82 6.65 10.00
N LEU A 105 -18.72 7.97 10.10
CA LEU A 105 -18.71 8.88 8.97
C LEU A 105 -17.29 9.41 8.74
N LEU A 106 -16.92 9.55 7.48
CA LEU A 106 -15.70 10.27 7.12
C LEU A 106 -15.99 11.78 7.06
N ASN A 107 -15.10 12.58 7.62
CA ASN A 107 -15.26 14.02 7.63
C ASN A 107 -15.12 14.59 6.22
N ASP A 108 -16.08 15.43 5.81
CA ASP A 108 -16.04 16.16 4.54
C ASP A 108 -16.16 17.67 4.77
N THR A 109 -15.08 18.27 5.27
CA THR A 109 -15.04 19.70 5.59
C THR A 109 -14.99 20.58 4.33
N ALA A 110 -15.38 21.85 4.45
CA ALA A 110 -15.26 22.81 3.35
C ALA A 110 -13.83 22.89 2.77
N ASN A 111 -12.81 22.78 3.62
CA ASN A 111 -11.41 22.76 3.20
C ASN A 111 -11.07 21.51 2.35
N LEU A 112 -11.62 20.34 2.69
CA LEU A 112 -11.43 19.12 1.89
C LEU A 112 -12.17 19.21 0.55
N GLN A 113 -13.36 19.81 0.53
CA GLN A 113 -14.13 20.07 -0.69
C GLN A 113 -13.37 21.01 -1.63
N GLU A 114 -12.87 22.14 -1.11
CA GLU A 114 -12.05 23.08 -1.87
C GLU A 114 -10.75 22.43 -2.35
N ALA A 115 -10.09 21.66 -1.48
CA ALA A 115 -8.84 21.00 -1.84
C ALA A 115 -9.03 20.04 -3.02
N ARG A 116 -10.08 19.22 -2.96
CA ARG A 116 -10.33 18.20 -3.98
C ARG A 116 -10.92 18.75 -5.28
N ALA A 117 -11.56 19.92 -5.24
CA ALA A 117 -12.08 20.61 -6.42
C ALA A 117 -11.00 21.00 -7.45
N ARG A 118 -9.71 21.03 -7.03
CA ARG A 118 -8.56 21.35 -7.88
C ARG A 118 -8.13 20.20 -8.80
N TYR A 119 -8.59 18.98 -8.55
CA TYR A 119 -8.25 17.82 -9.37
C TYR A 119 -9.11 17.75 -10.64
N THR A 120 -8.53 17.25 -11.72
CA THR A 120 -9.26 17.02 -12.98
C THR A 120 -9.88 15.62 -13.00
N GLU A 121 -9.29 14.67 -12.28
CA GLU A 121 -9.79 13.32 -12.10
C GLU A 121 -11.16 13.34 -11.40
N LEU A 122 -12.09 12.50 -11.88
CA LEU A 122 -13.44 12.41 -11.30
C LEU A 122 -13.41 11.81 -9.89
N ARG A 123 -12.70 10.68 -9.72
CA ARG A 123 -12.58 9.97 -8.44
C ARG A 123 -11.94 10.84 -7.36
N ALA A 124 -11.01 11.72 -7.73
CA ALA A 124 -10.41 12.67 -6.79
C ALA A 124 -11.40 13.73 -6.27
N ARG A 125 -12.49 14.00 -6.99
CA ARG A 125 -13.49 15.02 -6.62
C ARG A 125 -14.66 14.47 -5.81
N ASP A 126 -14.80 13.15 -5.75
CA ASP A 126 -15.87 12.49 -5.00
C ASP A 126 -15.76 12.78 -3.48
N PRO A 127 -16.88 12.84 -2.74
CA PRO A 127 -16.84 12.86 -1.29
C PRO A 127 -16.03 11.70 -0.70
N PRO A 128 -15.38 11.89 0.46
CA PRO A 128 -14.62 10.84 1.11
C PRO A 128 -15.39 9.53 1.30
N THR A 129 -14.77 8.40 1.00
CA THR A 129 -15.33 7.06 1.22
C THR A 129 -14.27 6.05 1.65
N VAL A 130 -14.67 4.81 1.95
CA VAL A 130 -13.73 3.71 2.21
C VAL A 130 -13.61 2.86 0.95
N TYR A 131 -12.41 2.83 0.37
CA TYR A 131 -12.07 1.99 -0.77
C TYR A 131 -11.50 0.65 -0.33
N VAL A 132 -11.96 -0.42 -0.97
CA VAL A 132 -11.47 -1.80 -0.76
C VAL A 132 -10.60 -2.21 -1.95
N GLY A 133 -9.39 -2.67 -1.68
CA GLY A 133 -8.44 -3.14 -2.68
C GLY A 133 -7.44 -2.08 -3.14
N GLY A 134 -6.86 -2.30 -4.32
CA GLY A 134 -5.74 -1.50 -4.83
C GLY A 134 -4.39 -1.82 -4.16
N THR A 135 -3.38 -1.04 -4.51
CA THR A 135 -1.99 -1.24 -4.09
C THR A 135 -1.54 -0.09 -3.21
N SER A 136 -1.01 -0.43 -2.02
CA SER A 136 -0.19 0.50 -1.23
C SER A 136 1.27 0.37 -1.66
N VAL A 137 1.87 1.48 -2.06
CA VAL A 137 3.27 1.54 -2.49
C VAL A 137 4.12 2.16 -1.39
N THR A 138 5.15 1.41 -0.97
CA THR A 138 6.14 1.85 0.01
C THR A 138 7.36 2.46 -0.66
N GLY A 139 7.63 3.74 -0.37
CA GLY A 139 8.90 4.41 -0.64
C GLY A 139 9.82 4.41 0.58
N GLU A 140 11.10 4.70 0.38
CA GLU A 140 12.09 4.91 1.46
C GLU A 140 12.24 6.41 1.84
N THR A 141 11.71 7.29 0.99
CA THR A 141 11.60 8.73 1.25
C THR A 141 10.32 9.26 0.65
N PHE A 142 9.83 10.34 1.26
CA PHE A 142 8.73 11.12 0.72
C PHE A 142 9.00 11.64 -0.70
N TRP A 143 7.96 11.63 -1.53
CA TRP A 143 7.98 12.22 -2.87
C TRP A 143 6.58 12.71 -3.26
N ALA A 144 6.54 13.66 -4.19
CA ALA A 144 5.31 14.14 -4.81
C ALA A 144 5.60 14.53 -6.26
N GLY A 145 4.59 14.41 -7.13
CA GLY A 145 4.68 14.84 -8.53
C GLY A 145 4.28 13.77 -9.53
N ARG A 146 3.95 14.22 -10.74
CA ARG A 146 3.38 13.37 -11.79
C ARG A 146 4.26 12.19 -12.16
N GLU A 147 5.56 12.43 -12.37
CA GLU A 147 6.48 11.42 -12.87
C GLU A 147 6.73 10.31 -11.83
N SER A 148 6.85 10.65 -10.55
CA SER A 148 7.01 9.66 -9.47
C SER A 148 5.73 8.86 -9.27
N THR A 149 4.55 9.51 -9.33
CA THR A 149 3.27 8.81 -9.33
C THR A 149 3.15 7.84 -10.52
N LEU A 150 3.62 8.22 -11.72
CA LEU A 150 3.60 7.33 -12.89
C LEU A 150 4.47 6.08 -12.67
N VAL A 151 5.65 6.22 -12.05
CA VAL A 151 6.48 5.08 -11.69
C VAL A 151 5.76 4.17 -10.68
N ALA A 152 5.18 4.74 -9.61
CA ALA A 152 4.44 3.96 -8.62
C ALA A 152 3.22 3.22 -9.22
N ARG A 153 2.49 3.83 -10.17
CA ARG A 153 1.41 3.16 -10.92
C ARG A 153 1.94 2.00 -11.75
N ASN A 154 3.07 2.18 -12.41
CA ASN A 154 3.66 1.16 -13.25
C ASN A 154 4.23 0.01 -12.43
N GLU A 155 4.91 0.28 -11.31
CA GLU A 155 5.37 -0.76 -10.40
C GLU A 155 4.22 -1.52 -9.74
N SER A 156 3.15 -0.81 -9.35
CA SER A 156 1.93 -1.45 -8.86
C SER A 156 1.42 -2.49 -9.85
N ARG A 157 1.26 -2.12 -11.13
CA ARG A 157 0.84 -3.06 -12.18
C ARG A 157 1.86 -4.16 -12.42
N TYR A 158 3.14 -3.81 -12.52
CA TYR A 158 4.20 -4.75 -12.87
C TYR A 158 4.34 -5.87 -11.84
N PHE A 159 4.49 -5.53 -10.56
CA PHE A 159 4.69 -6.54 -9.52
C PHE A 159 3.43 -7.36 -9.25
N THR A 160 2.24 -6.79 -9.46
CA THR A 160 0.96 -7.50 -9.29
C THR A 160 0.50 -8.25 -10.54
N ALA A 161 1.36 -8.38 -11.56
CA ALA A 161 1.03 -9.01 -12.84
C ALA A 161 -0.25 -8.42 -13.51
N GLY A 162 -0.42 -7.10 -13.39
CA GLY A 162 -1.53 -6.33 -13.93
C GLY A 162 -2.77 -6.27 -13.04
N ALA A 163 -2.81 -6.99 -11.92
CA ALA A 163 -4.00 -7.09 -11.07
C ALA A 163 -4.22 -5.89 -10.13
N GLY A 164 -3.16 -5.16 -9.79
CA GLY A 164 -3.19 -4.03 -8.86
C GLY A 164 -3.07 -2.67 -9.55
N GLU A 165 -3.93 -1.73 -9.14
CA GLU A 165 -3.82 -0.30 -9.44
C GLU A 165 -3.21 0.42 -8.22
N LEU A 166 -2.43 1.48 -8.46
CA LEU A 166 -1.94 2.33 -7.36
C LEU A 166 -3.14 2.96 -6.65
N ALA A 167 -3.24 2.72 -5.35
CA ALA A 167 -4.23 3.39 -4.51
C ALA A 167 -3.57 4.47 -3.66
N VAL A 168 -2.52 4.10 -2.94
CA VAL A 168 -1.89 4.98 -1.95
C VAL A 168 -0.37 4.82 -1.93
N THR A 169 0.32 5.84 -1.44
CA THR A 169 1.78 5.87 -1.25
C THR A 169 2.13 6.27 0.17
N GLN A 170 3.14 5.62 0.74
CA GLN A 170 3.55 5.75 2.14
C GLN A 170 4.96 5.16 2.34
N GLU A 171 5.48 5.09 3.57
CA GLU A 171 6.88 4.70 3.82
C GLU A 171 7.09 3.46 4.71
N GLU A 172 6.03 2.85 5.24
CA GLU A 172 6.15 1.80 6.27
C GLU A 172 5.59 0.40 5.90
N ASP A 173 4.74 0.26 4.87
CA ASP A 173 3.77 -0.84 4.80
C ASP A 173 4.48 -2.17 4.66
N ILE A 174 5.36 -2.25 3.66
CA ILE A 174 6.06 -3.47 3.34
C ILE A 174 7.05 -3.86 4.44
N ALA A 175 7.76 -2.89 5.03
CA ALA A 175 8.71 -3.15 6.12
C ALA A 175 8.00 -3.68 7.37
N TRP A 176 6.82 -3.15 7.68
CA TRP A 176 6.01 -3.65 8.78
C TRP A 176 5.50 -5.06 8.52
N TYR A 177 5.04 -5.34 7.30
CA TYR A 177 4.65 -6.70 6.90
C TYR A 177 5.82 -7.67 7.07
N GLU A 178 7.01 -7.29 6.61
CA GLU A 178 8.23 -8.12 6.73
C GLU A 178 8.59 -8.42 8.18
N ALA A 179 8.34 -7.50 9.11
CA ALA A 179 8.54 -7.76 10.53
C ALA A 179 7.59 -8.86 11.03
N VAL A 180 6.29 -8.78 10.71
CA VAL A 180 5.29 -9.80 11.10
C VAL A 180 5.56 -11.14 10.38
N PHE A 181 5.92 -11.10 9.10
CA PHE A 181 6.29 -12.26 8.31
C PHE A 181 7.53 -12.96 8.86
N SER A 182 8.58 -12.19 9.24
CA SER A 182 9.77 -12.76 9.89
C SER A 182 9.42 -13.41 11.22
N LEU A 183 8.52 -12.80 12.01
CA LEU A 183 8.02 -13.41 13.25
C LEU A 183 7.34 -14.76 12.99
N ALA A 184 6.48 -14.82 11.96
CA ALA A 184 5.77 -16.04 11.57
C ALA A 184 6.72 -17.13 11.06
N ARG A 185 7.80 -16.75 10.37
CA ARG A 185 8.77 -17.68 9.78
C ARG A 185 9.78 -18.22 10.78
N GLU A 186 10.36 -17.36 11.62
CA GLU A 186 11.52 -17.71 12.46
C GLU A 186 11.14 -18.43 13.76
N LEU A 187 9.95 -18.19 14.30
CA LEU A 187 9.60 -18.60 15.67
C LEU A 187 8.62 -19.77 15.76
N ARG A 188 8.40 -20.52 14.65
CA ARG A 188 7.26 -21.44 14.48
C ARG A 188 5.93 -20.64 14.59
N PRO A 189 4.70 -21.22 14.48
CA PRO A 189 3.53 -20.49 13.93
C PRO A 189 2.93 -19.39 14.83
N LEU A 190 3.69 -18.84 15.77
CA LEU A 190 3.34 -17.76 16.68
C LEU A 190 2.77 -16.52 16.00
N ALA A 191 2.94 -16.28 14.70
CA ALA A 191 2.20 -15.24 14.00
C ALA A 191 1.53 -15.78 12.73
N ASN A 192 0.39 -15.18 12.40
CA ASN A 192 -0.38 -15.50 11.21
C ASN A 192 -0.53 -14.26 10.34
N VAL A 193 0.21 -14.22 9.22
CA VAL A 193 0.15 -13.10 8.27
C VAL A 193 -1.20 -12.97 7.57
N SER A 194 -2.03 -14.03 7.56
CA SER A 194 -3.44 -13.94 7.13
C SER A 194 -4.33 -13.15 8.09
N ARG A 195 -3.79 -12.60 9.19
CA ARG A 195 -4.50 -11.74 10.16
C ARG A 195 -3.99 -10.30 10.17
N VAL A 196 -3.31 -9.90 9.10
CA VAL A 196 -2.79 -8.54 8.92
C VAL A 196 -3.80 -7.70 8.14
N VAL A 197 -4.07 -6.50 8.63
CA VAL A 197 -4.94 -5.50 7.99
C VAL A 197 -4.22 -4.16 7.95
N TYR A 198 -4.35 -3.48 6.83
CA TYR A 198 -3.85 -2.13 6.62
C TYR A 198 -5.01 -1.17 6.43
N VAL A 199 -4.95 -0.02 7.11
CA VAL A 199 -5.93 1.04 7.02
C VAL A 199 -5.19 2.34 6.75
N ARG A 200 -5.33 2.88 5.53
CA ARG A 200 -4.61 4.08 5.12
C ARG A 200 -5.58 5.24 4.97
N SER A 201 -5.54 6.16 5.93
CA SER A 201 -6.32 7.41 5.92
C SER A 201 -5.59 8.47 5.10
N LEU A 202 -6.32 9.33 4.41
CA LEU A 202 -5.72 10.21 3.41
C LEU A 202 -5.74 11.66 3.90
N GLY A 203 -4.53 12.20 4.06
CA GLY A 203 -4.29 13.60 4.43
C GLY A 203 -4.06 14.50 3.22
#